data_AF-A0A8I1PSH8-F1
#
_entry.id   AF-A0A8I1PSH8-F1
#
_cell.length_a   1.000
_cell.length_b   1.000
_cell.length_c   1.000
_cell.angle_alpha   90.00
_cell.angle_beta   90.00
_cell.angle_gamma   90.00
#
_symmetry.space_group_name_H-M   'P 1'
#
loop_
_entity.id
_entity.type
_entity.pdbx_description
1 polymer ?
#
loop_
_entity_poly.entity_id
_entity_poly.type
_entity_poly.pdbx_seq_one_letter_code
_entity_poly.pdbx_strand_id
1 'polypeptide(L)'
;MCFANSRVNGLRRWNWDGERIIHDSIVPSSRPVVMKQTGGYDIDVREFLVTRDNAIMRRTLEGDLRKFIGKLEGASWELFVSRDPGSFDLRAYVITEFVSQKIEYRLTEGLDPWQFPDETLNLRSGDCEDRALLIASMLLASGVSSFNVRVALGKFRAWFGRKHEDIDHVWVMYKDEAGKWQVIEPAHAAHSEKAREKGSKKAGTWGKMPHLPDSAEYIPLFIFNDVHLWTMQSHALYEGKKAARLRCDWSKLDPRFAGWVHKTILNEALTPDICPDWVLKSLNGHFTSFLWRRSLTVDDVDLPGGYDPRDHFDNGYIEESWKQVADRLAQFKTDGVRNLDLFHRAAHAIGDFYAHSSYGQFGAVRNGKLALYDPGNPAASLPQAPEYGAGSDFDIVSGKFKFTTNDDLWKGSPQEAAALWKGKLISGRYAQKGDSKKIVEAITFIPAALTKDKSFRLRGSLPHHNEIAVDEDQGSNILYDKGKFAAQYQLRKDAAVRHIRQAFVENWKQP
;
A
#
# COMPACT_ATOMS: atom_id res chain seq x y z
N MET A 1 -2.07 8.13 -13.62
CA MET A 1 -1.41 9.08 -12.70
C MET A 1 -0.90 8.33 -11.46
N CYS A 2 0.39 7.98 -11.40
CA CYS A 2 1.01 7.28 -10.26
C CYS A 2 0.93 8.05 -8.93
N PHE A 3 0.75 9.37 -8.97
CA PHE A 3 0.29 10.15 -7.81
C PHE A 3 -1.16 10.59 -7.98
N ALA A 4 -2.07 9.65 -7.71
CA ALA A 4 -3.30 9.97 -7.01
C ALA A 4 -3.04 9.62 -5.53
N ASN A 5 -3.14 10.62 -4.64
CA ASN A 5 -3.10 10.37 -3.19
C ASN A 5 -4.00 9.17 -2.86
N SER A 6 -3.55 8.36 -1.90
CA SER A 6 -4.47 7.56 -1.11
C SER A 6 -5.70 8.41 -0.79
N ARG A 7 -6.88 7.96 -1.24
CA ARG A 7 -8.12 8.61 -0.84
C ARG A 7 -8.18 8.63 0.69
N VAL A 8 -7.69 7.57 1.35
CA VAL A 8 -7.33 7.53 2.79
C VAL A 8 -6.09 8.40 3.07
N ASN A 9 -6.29 9.69 3.35
CA ASN A 9 -5.19 10.61 3.67
C ASN A 9 -4.70 10.41 5.12
N GLY A 10 -3.58 11.07 5.47
CA GLY A 10 -3.25 11.35 6.86
C GLY A 10 -2.66 10.23 7.71
N LEU A 11 -2.56 8.98 7.26
CA LEU A 11 -2.00 7.88 8.09
C LEU A 11 -0.62 8.23 8.70
N ARG A 12 0.31 8.78 7.92
CA ARG A 12 1.64 9.22 8.43
C ARG A 12 1.64 10.54 9.21
N ARG A 13 0.51 11.25 9.33
CA ARG A 13 0.40 12.48 10.15
C ARG A 13 0.25 12.16 11.64
N TRP A 14 -0.13 10.93 11.95
CA TRP A 14 -0.37 10.45 13.30
C TRP A 14 0.87 9.76 13.85
N ASN A 15 1.26 10.13 15.06
CA ASN A 15 2.31 9.46 15.81
C ASN A 15 1.79 8.13 16.39
N TRP A 16 1.85 7.05 15.61
CA TRP A 16 1.39 5.72 16.03
C TRP A 16 2.21 5.09 17.16
N ASP A 17 3.39 5.63 17.47
CA ASP A 17 4.12 5.27 18.68
C ASP A 17 3.43 5.83 19.95
N GLY A 18 2.67 6.94 19.80
CA GLY A 18 1.70 7.50 20.76
C GLY A 18 2.01 8.95 21.19
N GLU A 19 1.01 9.84 21.22
CA GLU A 19 1.23 11.27 21.56
C GLU A 19 1.29 11.52 23.08
N ARG A 20 0.22 11.15 23.82
CA ARG A 20 0.16 11.34 25.28
C ARG A 20 -0.48 10.14 25.96
N ILE A 21 0.25 9.55 26.90
CA ILE A 21 -0.23 8.46 27.76
C ILE A 21 -1.40 8.96 28.61
N ILE A 22 -2.46 8.18 28.65
CA ILE A 22 -3.56 8.30 29.61
C ILE A 22 -3.27 7.32 30.75
N HIS A 23 -3.20 7.84 31.98
CA HIS A 23 -2.94 7.02 33.16
C HIS A 23 -4.19 6.26 33.61
N ASP A 24 -5.36 6.91 33.59
CA ASP A 24 -6.63 6.29 33.92
C ASP A 24 -7.24 5.64 32.68
N SER A 25 -7.06 4.33 32.58
CA SER A 25 -7.50 3.50 31.44
C SER A 25 -8.78 2.70 31.75
N ILE A 26 -9.35 2.93 32.95
CA ILE A 26 -10.55 2.27 33.45
C ILE A 26 -11.77 3.02 32.90
N VAL A 27 -12.66 2.30 32.22
CA VAL A 27 -13.86 2.84 31.58
C VAL A 27 -15.10 2.02 31.97
N PRO A 28 -16.30 2.65 32.05
CA PRO A 28 -17.54 1.92 32.25
C PRO A 28 -17.82 0.97 31.07
N SER A 29 -17.93 -0.33 31.33
CA SER A 29 -18.26 -1.32 30.31
C SER A 29 -19.77 -1.42 30.08
N SER A 30 -20.19 -1.83 28.87
CA SER A 30 -21.55 -2.33 28.62
C SER A 30 -21.73 -3.80 29.01
N ARG A 31 -20.66 -4.50 29.40
CA ARG A 31 -20.66 -5.95 29.69
C ARG A 31 -21.57 -6.33 30.87
N PRO A 32 -22.56 -7.21 30.67
CA PRO A 32 -23.45 -7.64 31.74
C PRO A 32 -22.71 -8.48 32.77
N VAL A 33 -23.03 -8.24 34.06
CA VAL A 33 -22.61 -9.14 35.14
C VAL A 33 -23.42 -10.44 35.07
N VAL A 34 -22.79 -11.57 35.40
CA VAL A 34 -23.48 -12.88 35.48
C VAL A 34 -24.75 -12.77 36.33
N MET A 35 -25.87 -13.35 35.85
CA MET A 35 -27.23 -13.21 36.37
C MET A 35 -27.93 -11.84 36.19
N LYS A 36 -27.32 -10.85 35.53
CA LYS A 36 -27.93 -9.52 35.30
C LYS A 36 -27.87 -9.13 33.83
N GLN A 37 -29.03 -9.00 33.18
CA GLN A 37 -29.11 -8.68 31.74
C GLN A 37 -28.75 -7.22 31.39
N THR A 38 -28.64 -6.32 32.37
CA THR A 38 -28.42 -4.88 32.14
C THR A 38 -27.50 -4.24 33.18
N GLY A 39 -26.69 -3.27 32.72
CA GLY A 39 -25.73 -2.53 33.55
C GLY A 39 -24.40 -3.25 33.67
N GLY A 40 -23.32 -2.48 33.56
CA GLY A 40 -21.96 -2.99 33.50
C GLY A 40 -21.17 -2.88 34.79
N TYR A 41 -19.87 -3.12 34.63
CA TYR A 41 -18.81 -2.89 35.60
C TYR A 41 -17.68 -2.09 34.92
N ASP A 42 -16.84 -1.41 35.70
CA ASP A 42 -15.69 -0.70 35.16
C ASP A 42 -14.59 -1.69 34.77
N ILE A 43 -13.94 -1.46 33.63
CA ILE A 43 -12.88 -2.33 33.09
C ILE A 43 -11.73 -1.50 32.54
N ASP A 44 -10.48 -1.94 32.71
CA ASP A 44 -9.36 -1.37 31.98
C ASP A 44 -9.43 -1.80 30.51
N VAL A 45 -9.45 -0.83 29.58
CA VAL A 45 -9.56 -1.13 28.13
C VAL A 45 -8.42 -2.05 27.62
N ARG A 46 -7.28 -2.08 28.32
CA ARG A 46 -6.13 -2.94 27.99
C ARG A 46 -6.39 -4.41 28.30
N GLU A 47 -7.31 -4.75 29.21
CA GLU A 47 -7.65 -6.14 29.56
C GLU A 47 -8.25 -6.94 28.39
N PHE A 48 -8.81 -6.26 27.39
CA PHE A 48 -9.25 -6.90 26.16
C PHE A 48 -8.08 -7.49 25.33
N LEU A 49 -6.83 -7.10 25.58
CA LEU A 49 -5.63 -7.62 24.91
C LEU A 49 -5.06 -8.86 25.61
N VAL A 50 -5.87 -9.91 25.64
CA VAL A 50 -5.54 -11.23 26.17
C VAL A 50 -4.32 -11.85 25.46
N THR A 51 -3.38 -12.43 26.22
CA THR A 51 -2.09 -12.95 25.71
C THR A 51 -2.00 -14.49 25.76
N ARG A 52 -0.78 -15.07 25.70
CA ARG A 52 -0.53 -16.51 25.81
C ARG A 52 -1.02 -17.15 27.11
N ASP A 53 -1.33 -16.40 28.15
CA ASP A 53 -1.75 -17.00 29.42
C ASP A 53 -3.20 -17.55 29.38
N ASN A 54 -3.99 -17.18 28.36
CA ASN A 54 -5.30 -17.76 28.09
C ASN A 54 -5.23 -19.13 27.37
N ALA A 55 -5.96 -20.12 27.88
CA ALA A 55 -5.95 -21.49 27.38
C ALA A 55 -6.59 -21.68 26.00
N ILE A 56 -7.61 -20.89 25.64
CA ILE A 56 -8.25 -20.91 24.32
C ILE A 56 -7.31 -20.29 23.28
N MET A 57 -6.63 -19.20 23.64
CA MET A 57 -5.60 -18.58 22.80
C MET A 57 -4.46 -19.55 22.48
N ARG A 58 -3.86 -20.23 23.48
CA ARG A 58 -2.81 -21.25 23.25
C ARG A 58 -3.28 -22.38 22.33
N ARG A 59 -4.45 -22.98 22.61
CA ARG A 59 -5.02 -24.06 21.78
C ARG A 59 -5.28 -23.62 20.34
N THR A 60 -5.70 -22.37 20.15
CA THR A 60 -5.93 -21.80 18.82
C THR A 60 -4.61 -21.65 18.06
N LEU A 61 -3.56 -21.11 18.69
CA LEU A 61 -2.26 -20.94 18.04
C LEU A 61 -1.58 -22.28 17.72
N GLU A 62 -1.48 -23.17 18.71
CA GLU A 62 -0.74 -24.44 18.58
C GLU A 62 -1.51 -25.51 17.79
N GLY A 63 -2.84 -25.42 17.76
CA GLY A 63 -3.75 -26.35 17.10
C GLY A 63 -4.29 -25.82 15.77
N ASP A 64 -5.22 -24.87 15.82
CA ASP A 64 -5.96 -24.39 14.65
C ASP A 64 -5.09 -23.60 13.68
N LEU A 65 -4.27 -22.68 14.18
CA LEU A 65 -3.38 -21.84 13.37
C LEU A 65 -2.22 -22.64 12.78
N ARG A 66 -1.63 -23.57 13.55
CA ARG A 66 -0.63 -24.51 13.02
C ARG A 66 -1.16 -25.37 11.87
N LYS A 67 -2.40 -25.89 11.99
CA LYS A 67 -3.09 -26.61 10.90
C LYS A 67 -3.48 -25.72 9.72
N PHE A 68 -3.59 -24.41 9.92
CA PHE A 68 -3.83 -23.43 8.87
C PHE A 68 -2.54 -23.14 8.10
N ILE A 69 -1.43 -22.88 8.81
CA ILE A 69 -0.09 -22.67 8.23
C ILE A 69 0.35 -23.88 7.39
N GLY A 70 0.14 -25.11 7.87
CA GLY A 70 0.46 -26.33 7.12
C GLY A 70 -0.35 -26.54 5.82
N LYS A 71 -1.19 -25.59 5.41
CA LYS A 71 -1.90 -25.55 4.13
C LYS A 71 -1.46 -24.39 3.22
N LEU A 72 -0.50 -23.57 3.67
CA LEU A 72 0.04 -22.43 2.92
C LEU A 72 1.37 -22.85 2.30
N GLU A 73 1.45 -22.89 0.97
CA GLU A 73 2.56 -23.48 0.22
C GLU A 73 3.87 -22.70 0.34
N GLY A 74 4.74 -23.06 1.29
CA GLY A 74 6.05 -22.42 1.50
C GLY A 74 6.10 -21.50 2.73
N ALA A 75 4.98 -21.32 3.43
CA ALA A 75 5.03 -20.94 4.84
C ALA A 75 5.30 -22.19 5.68
N SER A 76 6.05 -22.06 6.77
CA SER A 76 6.32 -23.17 7.70
C SER A 76 5.95 -22.78 9.13
N TRP A 77 5.61 -23.79 9.94
CA TRP A 77 5.38 -23.57 11.37
C TRP A 77 6.67 -23.10 12.05
N GLU A 78 7.80 -23.61 11.57
CA GLU A 78 9.15 -23.36 12.03
C GLU A 78 9.51 -21.88 11.84
N LEU A 79 9.28 -21.31 10.65
CA LEU A 79 9.46 -19.86 10.40
C LEU A 79 8.46 -19.03 11.21
N PHE A 80 7.19 -19.47 11.32
CA PHE A 80 6.20 -18.77 12.14
C PHE A 80 6.61 -18.69 13.61
N VAL A 81 7.28 -19.70 14.20
CA VAL A 81 7.73 -19.65 15.61
C VAL A 81 9.17 -19.15 15.81
N SER A 82 9.93 -18.88 14.74
CA SER A 82 11.34 -18.49 14.86
C SER A 82 11.54 -17.01 15.25
N ARG A 83 12.78 -16.53 15.11
CA ARG A 83 13.17 -15.12 15.23
C ARG A 83 13.97 -14.66 14.02
N ASP A 84 13.84 -15.40 12.91
CA ASP A 84 14.52 -15.07 11.65
C ASP A 84 13.83 -13.87 10.99
N PRO A 85 14.52 -13.14 10.10
CA PRO A 85 13.87 -12.08 9.32
C PRO A 85 12.66 -12.62 8.53
N GLY A 86 11.58 -11.85 8.52
CA GLY A 86 10.27 -12.19 7.95
C GLY A 86 9.36 -13.03 8.85
N SER A 87 9.83 -13.50 10.02
CA SER A 87 9.02 -14.34 10.94
C SER A 87 7.88 -13.58 11.63
N PHE A 88 8.06 -12.29 11.93
CA PHE A 88 7.02 -11.46 12.54
C PHE A 88 6.02 -10.96 11.49
N ASP A 89 6.49 -10.58 10.30
CA ASP A 89 5.61 -10.18 9.20
C ASP A 89 4.75 -11.38 8.73
N LEU A 90 5.33 -12.60 8.71
CA LEU A 90 4.58 -13.84 8.49
C LEU A 90 3.51 -14.07 9.56
N ARG A 91 3.80 -13.79 10.85
CA ARG A 91 2.77 -13.85 11.92
C ARG A 91 1.62 -12.90 11.62
N ALA A 92 1.93 -11.64 11.31
CA ALA A 92 0.94 -10.62 11.03
C ALA A 92 0.01 -11.01 9.88
N TYR A 93 0.61 -11.48 8.77
CA TYR A 93 -0.13 -12.00 7.62
C TYR A 93 -1.02 -13.21 7.97
N VAL A 94 -0.43 -14.27 8.54
CA VAL A 94 -1.11 -15.55 8.81
C VAL A 94 -2.26 -15.37 9.81
N ILE A 95 -2.08 -14.53 10.83
CA ILE A 95 -3.12 -14.26 11.85
C ILE A 95 -4.27 -13.48 11.24
N THR A 96 -3.98 -12.47 10.42
CA THR A 96 -5.00 -11.70 9.71
C THR A 96 -5.83 -12.58 8.79
N GLU A 97 -5.19 -13.43 7.98
CA GLU A 97 -5.87 -14.40 7.10
C GLU A 97 -6.63 -15.48 7.86
N PHE A 98 -6.12 -15.92 9.01
CA PHE A 98 -6.84 -16.88 9.85
C PHE A 98 -8.12 -16.26 10.40
N VAL A 99 -8.05 -15.04 10.95
CA VAL A 99 -9.23 -14.34 11.46
C VAL A 99 -10.22 -14.06 10.32
N SER A 100 -9.77 -13.58 9.15
CA SER A 100 -10.65 -13.28 8.01
C SER A 100 -11.37 -14.50 7.40
N GLN A 101 -10.85 -15.71 7.64
CA GLN A 101 -11.41 -16.98 7.16
C GLN A 101 -12.09 -17.82 8.25
N LYS A 102 -11.95 -17.47 9.53
CA LYS A 102 -12.49 -18.24 10.67
C LYS A 102 -13.44 -17.48 11.57
N ILE A 103 -13.50 -16.16 11.45
CA ILE A 103 -14.36 -15.29 12.24
C ILE A 103 -15.27 -14.51 11.29
N GLU A 104 -16.57 -14.77 11.36
CA GLU A 104 -17.58 -14.08 10.56
C GLU A 104 -17.69 -12.61 10.98
N TYR A 105 -17.59 -11.68 10.02
CA TYR A 105 -17.90 -10.28 10.30
C TYR A 105 -19.41 -10.10 10.44
N ARG A 106 -19.88 -9.66 11.61
CA ARG A 106 -21.28 -9.31 11.85
C ARG A 106 -21.39 -7.84 12.14
N LEU A 107 -22.33 -7.14 11.49
CA LEU A 107 -22.64 -5.75 11.79
C LEU A 107 -23.58 -5.70 12.99
N THR A 108 -23.29 -4.79 13.91
CA THR A 108 -23.99 -4.60 15.18
C THR A 108 -24.50 -3.14 15.25
N GLU A 109 -25.37 -2.83 16.21
CA GLU A 109 -25.83 -1.45 16.44
C GLU A 109 -24.96 -0.70 17.47
N GLY A 110 -23.81 -1.28 17.88
CA GLY A 110 -22.89 -0.71 18.88
C GLY A 110 -23.46 -0.61 20.30
N LEU A 111 -24.53 -1.36 20.58
CA LEU A 111 -25.18 -1.45 21.90
C LEU A 111 -24.89 -2.78 22.59
N ASP A 112 -24.26 -3.71 21.89
CA ASP A 112 -23.78 -4.97 22.39
C ASP A 112 -22.44 -4.82 23.11
N PRO A 113 -22.07 -5.79 23.99
CA PRO A 113 -20.82 -5.72 24.71
C PRO A 113 -19.66 -6.28 23.88
N TRP A 114 -18.58 -5.51 23.80
CA TRP A 114 -17.29 -5.93 23.23
C TRP A 114 -16.88 -7.31 23.76
N GLN A 115 -16.54 -8.21 22.84
CA GLN A 115 -16.11 -9.57 23.14
C GLN A 115 -14.64 -9.59 23.56
N PHE A 116 -14.31 -10.45 24.53
CA PHE A 116 -12.92 -10.85 24.72
C PHE A 116 -12.44 -11.72 23.55
N PRO A 117 -11.14 -11.72 23.22
CA PRO A 117 -10.58 -12.54 22.14
C PRO A 117 -10.97 -14.02 22.18
N ASP A 118 -11.07 -14.62 23.36
CA ASP A 118 -11.49 -16.01 23.52
C ASP A 118 -13.00 -16.23 23.42
N GLU A 119 -13.82 -15.22 23.73
CA GLU A 119 -15.24 -15.19 23.35
C GLU A 119 -15.38 -15.13 21.82
N THR A 120 -14.65 -14.24 21.15
CA THR A 120 -14.63 -14.14 19.67
C THR A 120 -14.21 -15.45 19.02
N LEU A 121 -13.20 -16.14 19.57
CA LEU A 121 -12.75 -17.46 19.10
C LEU A 121 -13.76 -18.58 19.34
N ASN A 122 -14.59 -18.49 20.38
CA ASN A 122 -15.65 -19.47 20.65
C ASN A 122 -16.90 -19.21 19.79
N LEU A 123 -17.34 -17.94 19.71
CA LEU A 123 -18.50 -17.50 18.94
C LEU A 123 -18.25 -17.57 17.42
N ARG A 124 -16.97 -17.48 17.00
CA ARG A 124 -16.53 -17.44 15.60
C ARG A 124 -17.18 -16.31 14.79
N SER A 125 -17.56 -15.23 15.46
CA SER A 125 -18.14 -14.03 14.84
C SER A 125 -17.96 -12.79 15.70
N GLY A 126 -17.81 -11.63 15.07
CA GLY A 126 -17.76 -10.33 15.73
C GLY A 126 -17.70 -9.19 14.71
N ASP A 127 -17.77 -7.95 15.17
CA ASP A 127 -17.71 -6.73 14.36
C ASP A 127 -16.25 -6.20 14.22
N CYS A 128 -16.06 -4.88 14.20
CA CYS A 128 -14.73 -4.28 14.02
C CYS A 128 -13.86 -4.38 15.28
N GLU A 129 -14.40 -4.07 16.45
CA GLU A 129 -13.70 -4.15 17.72
C GLU A 129 -13.34 -5.60 18.07
N ASP A 130 -14.30 -6.52 18.02
CA ASP A 130 -14.11 -7.92 18.43
C ASP A 130 -12.96 -8.58 17.64
N ARG A 131 -12.91 -8.28 16.35
CA ARG A 131 -11.89 -8.79 15.44
C ARG A 131 -10.58 -8.03 15.55
N ALA A 132 -10.58 -6.73 15.82
CA ALA A 132 -9.35 -5.98 16.07
C ALA A 132 -8.67 -6.44 17.37
N LEU A 133 -9.44 -6.58 18.45
CA LEU A 133 -9.01 -7.11 19.73
C LEU A 133 -8.44 -8.52 19.56
N LEU A 134 -9.16 -9.41 18.87
CA LEU A 134 -8.67 -10.76 18.58
C LEU A 134 -7.38 -10.76 17.76
N ILE A 135 -7.29 -9.98 16.67
CA ILE A 135 -6.07 -9.89 15.85
C ILE A 135 -4.90 -9.42 16.71
N ALA A 136 -5.05 -8.29 17.42
CA ALA A 136 -4.00 -7.76 18.27
C ALA A 136 -3.56 -8.78 19.33
N SER A 137 -4.50 -9.40 20.04
CA SER A 137 -4.23 -10.48 21.00
C SER A 137 -3.52 -11.68 20.39
N MET A 138 -3.89 -12.12 19.19
CA MET A 138 -3.19 -13.19 18.49
C MET A 138 -1.76 -12.77 18.09
N LEU A 139 -1.52 -11.51 17.70
CA LEU A 139 -0.17 -10.99 17.44
C LEU A 139 0.69 -11.04 18.71
N LEU A 140 0.21 -10.47 19.81
CA LEU A 140 0.88 -10.50 21.12
C LEU A 140 1.14 -11.96 21.56
N ALA A 141 0.12 -12.80 21.49
CA ALA A 141 0.21 -14.21 21.85
C ALA A 141 1.04 -15.04 20.85
N SER A 142 1.31 -14.57 19.63
CA SER A 142 2.29 -15.21 18.74
C SER A 142 3.74 -14.84 19.08
N GLY A 143 3.94 -13.80 19.88
CA GLY A 143 5.25 -13.29 20.29
C GLY A 143 5.69 -12.01 19.57
N VAL A 144 4.78 -11.32 18.87
CA VAL A 144 5.03 -9.95 18.38
C VAL A 144 5.11 -9.00 19.58
N SER A 145 6.09 -8.10 19.60
CA SER A 145 6.23 -7.09 20.65
C SER A 145 5.00 -6.19 20.72
N SER A 146 4.48 -5.93 21.92
CA SER A 146 3.34 -5.02 22.07
C SER A 146 3.65 -3.58 21.69
N PHE A 147 4.92 -3.19 21.66
CA PHE A 147 5.33 -1.89 21.12
C PHE A 147 5.17 -1.80 19.59
N ASN A 148 5.04 -2.93 18.89
CA ASN A 148 4.78 -3.03 17.45
C ASN A 148 3.31 -3.32 17.11
N VAL A 149 2.40 -3.29 18.09
CA VAL A 149 0.96 -3.49 17.88
C VAL A 149 0.20 -2.34 18.54
N ARG A 150 -0.84 -1.83 17.89
CA ARG A 150 -1.84 -0.95 18.51
C ARG A 150 -3.23 -1.38 18.09
N VAL A 151 -4.19 -1.35 19.01
CA VAL A 151 -5.61 -1.20 18.65
C VAL A 151 -5.91 0.29 18.66
N ALA A 152 -6.54 0.77 17.59
CA ALA A 152 -6.88 2.17 17.40
C ALA A 152 -8.40 2.35 17.45
N LEU A 153 -8.84 3.27 18.30
CA LEU A 153 -10.24 3.65 18.49
C LEU A 153 -10.43 5.04 17.90
N GLY A 154 -11.37 5.20 16.97
CA GLY A 154 -11.63 6.51 16.40
C GLY A 154 -12.67 6.47 15.30
N LYS A 155 -12.41 7.24 14.25
CA LYS A 155 -13.33 7.47 13.15
C LYS A 155 -12.70 7.11 11.81
N PHE A 156 -13.43 6.36 11.00
CA PHE A 156 -13.25 6.34 9.56
C PHE A 156 -14.07 7.48 8.96
N ARG A 157 -13.41 8.56 8.56
CA ARG A 157 -14.05 9.65 7.81
C ARG A 157 -14.11 9.28 6.33
N ALA A 158 -15.23 9.53 5.68
CA ALA A 158 -15.44 9.34 4.24
C ALA A 158 -16.04 10.62 3.63
N TRP A 159 -15.34 11.29 2.71
CA TRP A 159 -15.80 12.51 2.05
C TRP A 159 -16.61 12.21 0.80
N PHE A 160 -17.62 13.02 0.49
CA PHE A 160 -18.41 12.97 -0.74
C PHE A 160 -18.50 14.39 -1.29
N GLY A 161 -17.64 14.75 -2.24
CA GLY A 161 -17.39 16.13 -2.65
C GLY A 161 -16.96 17.01 -1.47
N ARG A 162 -17.78 18.02 -1.13
CA ARG A 162 -17.56 18.91 0.04
C ARG A 162 -18.15 18.37 1.35
N LYS A 163 -18.95 17.30 1.31
CA LYS A 163 -19.52 16.67 2.51
C LYS A 163 -18.57 15.59 3.03
N HIS A 164 -18.77 15.16 4.27
CA HIS A 164 -18.18 13.93 4.78
C HIS A 164 -19.13 13.25 5.76
N GLU A 165 -18.94 11.96 5.93
CA GLU A 165 -19.58 11.10 6.91
C GLU A 165 -18.46 10.58 7.83
N ASP A 166 -18.68 10.62 9.14
CA ASP A 166 -17.78 10.05 10.15
C ASP A 166 -18.45 8.80 10.69
N ILE A 167 -17.82 7.65 10.46
CA ILE A 167 -18.24 6.36 10.98
C ILE A 167 -17.26 6.03 12.11
N ASP A 168 -17.76 5.70 13.30
CA ASP A 168 -16.88 5.23 14.36
C ASP A 168 -16.31 3.86 13.93
N HIS A 169 -15.02 3.60 14.16
CA HIS A 169 -14.34 2.40 13.69
C HIS A 169 -13.20 1.99 14.62
N VAL A 170 -12.92 0.68 14.65
CA VAL A 170 -11.79 0.09 15.39
C VAL A 170 -10.93 -0.69 14.41
N TRP A 171 -9.61 -0.54 14.49
CA TRP A 171 -8.66 -1.24 13.63
C TRP A 171 -7.36 -1.55 14.36
N VAL A 172 -6.50 -2.38 13.77
CA VAL A 172 -5.17 -2.68 14.29
C VAL A 172 -4.12 -1.95 13.47
N MET A 173 -3.11 -1.40 14.14
CA MET A 173 -1.85 -1.00 13.51
C MET A 173 -0.76 -2.00 13.89
N TYR A 174 0.01 -2.45 12.91
CA TYR A 174 1.17 -3.32 13.09
C TYR A 174 2.43 -2.61 12.60
N LYS A 175 3.53 -2.68 13.34
CA LYS A 175 4.85 -2.18 12.94
C LYS A 175 5.64 -3.34 12.34
N ASP A 176 5.83 -3.30 11.02
CA ASP A 176 6.55 -4.34 10.27
C ASP A 176 8.03 -4.43 10.67
N GLU A 177 8.73 -5.48 10.24
CA GLU A 177 10.16 -5.66 10.55
C GLU A 177 11.04 -4.54 9.96
N ALA A 178 10.57 -3.83 8.93
CA ALA A 178 11.22 -2.63 8.39
C ALA A 178 10.91 -1.35 9.19
N GLY A 179 10.11 -1.45 10.26
CA GLY A 179 9.78 -0.36 11.18
C GLY A 179 8.62 0.55 10.73
N LYS A 180 7.89 0.21 9.66
CA LYS A 180 6.75 0.99 9.16
C LYS A 180 5.45 0.56 9.83
N TRP A 181 4.57 1.52 10.12
CA TRP A 181 3.23 1.26 10.64
C TRP A 181 2.22 0.98 9.52
N GLN A 182 1.62 -0.21 9.56
CA GLN A 182 0.68 -0.76 8.59
C GLN A 182 -0.72 -0.93 9.21
N VAL A 183 -1.78 -0.71 8.42
CA VAL A 183 -3.18 -0.91 8.87
C VAL A 183 -3.58 -2.38 8.63
N ILE A 184 -4.09 -3.04 9.67
CA ILE A 184 -4.81 -4.31 9.55
C ILE A 184 -6.30 -4.03 9.78
N GLU A 185 -7.09 -4.23 8.73
CA GLU A 185 -8.53 -3.90 8.69
C GLU A 185 -9.40 -5.09 9.16
N PRO A 186 -10.02 -5.02 10.34
CA PRO A 186 -10.84 -6.12 10.87
C PRO A 186 -12.12 -6.39 10.07
N ALA A 187 -12.65 -5.44 9.29
CA ALA A 187 -13.81 -5.68 8.42
C ALA A 187 -13.52 -6.57 7.19
N HIS A 188 -12.27 -7.03 7.01
CA HIS A 188 -11.85 -7.88 5.90
C HIS A 188 -12.48 -9.29 6.00
N ALA A 189 -13.35 -9.68 5.06
CA ALA A 189 -14.03 -10.99 5.01
C ALA A 189 -13.72 -11.78 3.72
N ALA A 190 -12.93 -12.86 3.83
CA ALA A 190 -12.44 -13.66 2.70
C ALA A 190 -13.53 -14.42 1.91
N HIS A 191 -14.71 -14.64 2.52
CA HIS A 191 -15.83 -15.29 1.84
C HIS A 191 -16.49 -14.43 0.74
N SER A 192 -16.27 -13.10 0.76
CA SER A 192 -16.84 -12.18 -0.23
C SER A 192 -16.22 -12.31 -1.62
N GLU A 193 -14.95 -12.74 -1.72
CA GLU A 193 -14.23 -12.93 -2.99
C GLU A 193 -14.70 -14.19 -3.73
N LYS A 194 -14.72 -15.35 -3.04
CA LYS A 194 -15.14 -16.63 -3.63
C LYS A 194 -16.61 -16.65 -4.10
N ALA A 195 -17.46 -15.83 -3.48
CA ALA A 195 -18.86 -15.66 -3.90
C ALA A 195 -19.02 -14.80 -5.17
N ARG A 196 -18.02 -13.96 -5.51
CA ARG A 196 -18.00 -13.17 -6.75
C ARG A 196 -17.49 -13.96 -7.95
N GLU A 197 -16.50 -14.84 -7.75
CA GLU A 197 -15.97 -15.70 -8.82
C GLU A 197 -17.00 -16.74 -9.29
N LYS A 198 -17.73 -17.35 -8.34
CA LYS A 198 -18.82 -18.28 -8.65
C LYS A 198 -20.13 -17.52 -8.83
N GLY A 199 -20.31 -16.90 -10.01
CA GLY A 199 -21.42 -16.00 -10.38
C GLY A 199 -22.81 -16.43 -9.89
N SER A 200 -23.16 -16.02 -8.67
CA SER A 200 -24.38 -16.42 -7.98
C SER A 200 -25.59 -15.68 -8.55
N LYS A 201 -26.39 -16.39 -9.36
CA LYS A 201 -27.63 -15.88 -9.97
C LYS A 201 -28.78 -15.78 -8.95
N LYS A 202 -28.60 -15.03 -7.86
CA LYS A 202 -29.69 -14.53 -7.00
C LYS A 202 -29.57 -13.01 -6.84
N ALA A 203 -29.79 -12.32 -7.96
CA ALA A 203 -30.08 -10.89 -7.97
C ALA A 203 -31.49 -10.66 -7.39
N GLY A 204 -31.59 -10.68 -6.07
CA GLY A 204 -32.69 -10.01 -5.38
C GLY A 204 -32.63 -8.51 -5.68
N THR A 205 -33.78 -7.86 -5.79
CA THR A 205 -33.91 -6.45 -6.15
C THR A 205 -33.21 -5.52 -5.16
N TRP A 206 -32.00 -5.08 -5.49
CA TRP A 206 -31.32 -3.96 -4.84
C TRP A 206 -31.44 -2.71 -5.72
N GLY A 207 -31.83 -1.61 -5.10
CA GLY A 207 -31.96 -0.31 -5.76
C GLY A 207 -30.63 0.28 -6.22
N LYS A 208 -30.71 1.47 -6.85
CA LYS A 208 -29.57 2.25 -7.39
C LYS A 208 -28.32 2.15 -6.49
N MET A 209 -27.19 1.77 -7.09
CA MET A 209 -25.90 1.66 -6.36
C MET A 209 -25.59 2.95 -5.57
N PRO A 210 -25.11 2.86 -4.32
CA PRO A 210 -24.75 4.02 -3.53
C PRO A 210 -23.68 4.89 -4.20
N HIS A 211 -23.77 6.20 -3.97
CA HIS A 211 -22.71 7.13 -4.33
C HIS A 211 -21.45 6.81 -3.50
N LEU A 212 -20.26 6.96 -4.08
CA LEU A 212 -18.99 6.57 -3.43
C LEU A 212 -18.22 7.77 -2.90
N PRO A 213 -17.35 7.58 -1.87
CA PRO A 213 -16.57 8.67 -1.31
C PRO A 213 -15.36 9.08 -2.17
N ASP A 214 -15.09 10.39 -2.17
CA ASP A 214 -14.01 11.10 -2.84
C ASP A 214 -12.68 11.13 -2.10
N SER A 215 -12.72 11.00 -0.77
CA SER A 215 -11.56 10.70 0.06
C SER A 215 -12.03 9.96 1.31
N ALA A 216 -11.10 9.43 2.09
CA ALA A 216 -11.33 8.82 3.38
C ALA A 216 -10.17 9.15 4.33
N GLU A 217 -10.24 8.77 5.61
CA GLU A 217 -9.16 8.94 6.59
C GLU A 217 -9.43 8.14 7.85
N TYR A 218 -8.41 7.43 8.34
CA TYR A 218 -8.41 6.91 9.71
C TYR A 218 -8.01 8.05 10.66
N ILE A 219 -8.95 8.45 11.51
CA ILE A 219 -8.80 9.49 12.54
C ILE A 219 -8.81 8.78 13.89
N PRO A 220 -7.66 8.30 14.41
CA PRO A 220 -7.60 7.77 15.76
C PRO A 220 -7.87 8.89 16.76
N LEU A 221 -8.65 8.59 17.78
CA LEU A 221 -8.85 9.42 18.97
C LEU A 221 -8.00 8.88 20.11
N PHE A 222 -7.96 7.55 20.21
CA PHE A 222 -7.13 6.79 21.13
C PHE A 222 -6.43 5.65 20.39
N ILE A 223 -5.25 5.28 20.87
CA ILE A 223 -4.59 4.02 20.52
C ILE A 223 -4.15 3.34 21.81
N PHE A 224 -4.07 2.01 21.84
CA PHE A 224 -3.59 1.28 23.01
C PHE A 224 -2.87 -0.02 22.64
N ASN A 225 -2.06 -0.49 23.57
CA ASN A 225 -1.55 -1.86 23.64
C ASN A 225 -1.79 -2.41 25.06
N ASP A 226 -1.25 -3.58 25.38
CA ASP A 226 -1.39 -4.20 26.71
C ASP A 226 -0.70 -3.40 27.85
N VAL A 227 0.19 -2.45 27.52
CA VAL A 227 0.92 -1.63 28.51
C VAL A 227 0.33 -0.23 28.68
N HIS A 228 -0.06 0.46 27.60
CA HIS A 228 -0.47 1.86 27.65
C HIS A 228 -1.72 2.14 26.79
N LEU A 229 -2.50 3.10 27.26
CA LEU A 229 -3.49 3.83 26.47
C LEU A 229 -2.92 5.22 26.15
N TRP A 230 -3.07 5.68 24.91
CA TRP A 230 -2.68 7.02 24.46
C TRP A 230 -3.86 7.75 23.84
N THR A 231 -3.95 9.07 24.04
CA THR A 231 -4.73 9.94 23.15
C THR A 231 -3.87 10.42 21.98
N MET A 232 -4.53 10.74 20.86
CA MET A 232 -3.89 11.15 19.60
C MET A 232 -4.13 12.64 19.24
N GLN A 233 -4.80 13.41 20.11
CA GLN A 233 -5.06 14.84 19.89
C GLN A 233 -5.00 15.65 21.20
N SER A 234 -5.01 16.98 21.09
CA SER A 234 -4.98 17.90 22.24
C SER A 234 -6.18 17.72 23.19
N HIS A 235 -5.92 17.77 24.50
CA HIS A 235 -6.88 17.62 25.60
C HIS A 235 -8.11 18.54 25.47
N ALA A 236 -7.93 19.73 24.87
CA ALA A 236 -8.97 20.74 24.71
C ALA A 236 -10.14 20.32 23.79
N LEU A 237 -10.02 19.22 23.03
CA LEU A 237 -11.11 18.62 22.25
C LEU A 237 -11.92 17.57 23.02
N TYR A 238 -11.46 17.18 24.21
CA TYR A 238 -12.06 16.12 25.03
C TYR A 238 -12.69 16.64 26.34
N GLU A 239 -12.53 17.93 26.66
CA GLU A 239 -13.16 18.58 27.82
C GLU A 239 -14.31 19.53 27.42
N GLY A 240 -15.35 19.59 28.26
CA GLY A 240 -16.49 20.50 28.12
C GLY A 240 -17.64 19.99 27.24
N LYS A 241 -18.64 20.86 26.99
CA LYS A 241 -19.90 20.51 26.28
C LYS A 241 -19.73 20.08 24.81
N LYS A 242 -18.52 20.15 24.26
CA LYS A 242 -18.15 19.73 22.89
C LYS A 242 -17.21 18.52 22.84
N ALA A 243 -16.93 17.89 23.99
CA ALA A 243 -16.09 16.70 24.05
C ALA A 243 -16.48 15.66 22.99
N ALA A 244 -15.50 15.14 22.25
CA ALA A 244 -15.72 14.12 21.24
C ALA A 244 -16.23 12.82 21.89
N ARG A 245 -17.56 12.67 21.93
CA ARG A 245 -18.21 11.40 22.29
C ARG A 245 -18.19 10.50 21.07
N LEU A 246 -17.58 9.33 21.20
CA LEU A 246 -17.91 8.18 20.37
C LEU A 246 -19.43 7.96 20.48
N ARG A 247 -20.09 7.73 19.34
CA ARG A 247 -21.52 7.47 19.26
C ARG A 247 -21.70 6.08 18.67
N CYS A 248 -22.51 5.26 19.33
CA CYS A 248 -22.88 3.92 18.87
C CYS A 248 -23.70 3.99 17.56
N ASP A 249 -23.01 4.13 16.43
CA ASP A 249 -23.57 4.04 15.07
C ASP A 249 -22.47 3.54 14.12
N TRP A 250 -22.25 2.23 14.17
CA TRP A 250 -21.16 1.52 13.50
C TRP A 250 -21.66 0.88 12.20
N SER A 251 -22.04 1.70 11.20
CA SER A 251 -22.59 1.15 9.96
C SER A 251 -22.13 1.80 8.63
N LYS A 252 -21.74 0.89 7.71
CA LYS A 252 -21.66 1.02 6.22
C LYS A 252 -20.41 1.62 5.58
N LEU A 253 -19.57 0.75 5.01
CA LEU A 253 -18.53 1.10 4.02
C LEU A 253 -18.53 0.15 2.79
N ASP A 254 -18.71 0.70 1.57
CA ASP A 254 -18.43 0.05 0.26
C ASP A 254 -17.75 1.02 -0.74
N PRO A 255 -16.40 1.22 -0.74
CA PRO A 255 -15.68 2.10 -1.70
C PRO A 255 -14.74 1.44 -2.74
N ARG A 256 -14.06 2.28 -3.57
CA ARG A 256 -13.33 2.00 -4.85
C ARG A 256 -12.28 3.14 -5.13
N PHE A 257 -11.19 2.98 -5.92
CA PHE A 257 -10.13 3.97 -6.37
C PHE A 257 -9.04 4.50 -5.37
N ALA A 258 -7.68 4.46 -5.58
CA ALA A 258 -6.77 4.32 -6.75
C ALA A 258 -5.42 3.53 -6.47
N GLY A 259 -4.70 3.02 -7.52
CA GLY A 259 -3.34 2.37 -7.52
C GLY A 259 -3.16 0.85 -7.87
N TRP A 260 -4.13 0.18 -8.47
CA TRP A 260 -4.03 -1.24 -8.92
C TRP A 260 -3.12 -1.55 -10.12
N VAL A 261 -2.51 -0.56 -10.79
CA VAL A 261 -1.68 -0.83 -11.98
C VAL A 261 -0.45 -1.65 -11.60
N HIS A 262 0.31 -1.25 -10.57
CA HIS A 262 1.48 -1.99 -10.09
C HIS A 262 1.10 -3.36 -9.50
N LYS A 263 0.06 -3.42 -8.66
CA LYS A 263 -0.52 -4.69 -8.17
C LYS A 263 -0.93 -5.65 -9.30
N THR A 264 -1.45 -5.14 -10.41
CA THR A 264 -1.86 -5.95 -11.56
C THR A 264 -0.70 -6.40 -12.40
N ILE A 265 0.28 -5.52 -12.62
CA ILE A 265 1.51 -5.90 -13.29
C ILE A 265 2.21 -7.00 -12.47
N LEU A 266 2.25 -6.88 -11.14
CA LEU A 266 2.77 -7.90 -10.24
C LEU A 266 1.95 -9.21 -10.30
N ASN A 267 0.62 -9.15 -10.16
CA ASN A 267 -0.23 -10.35 -10.18
C ASN A 267 -0.27 -11.05 -11.56
N GLU A 268 -0.15 -10.30 -12.67
CA GLU A 268 0.01 -10.88 -14.01
C GLU A 268 1.43 -11.43 -14.24
N ALA A 269 2.45 -10.84 -13.61
CA ALA A 269 3.81 -11.37 -13.64
C ALA A 269 3.93 -12.67 -12.83
N LEU A 270 3.40 -12.68 -11.62
CA LEU A 270 3.51 -13.72 -10.61
C LEU A 270 2.21 -14.54 -10.51
N THR A 271 1.95 -15.31 -11.56
CA THR A 271 0.82 -16.25 -11.58
C THR A 271 1.11 -17.48 -10.68
N PRO A 272 0.10 -18.26 -10.24
CA PRO A 272 0.31 -19.36 -9.28
C PRO A 272 1.27 -20.47 -9.76
N ASP A 273 1.51 -20.60 -11.06
CA ASP A 273 2.53 -21.48 -11.66
C ASP A 273 3.96 -20.92 -11.57
N ILE A 274 4.12 -19.64 -11.21
CA ILE A 274 5.39 -18.92 -11.08
C ILE A 274 5.74 -18.64 -9.61
N CYS A 275 4.75 -18.27 -8.80
CA CYS A 275 4.93 -17.76 -7.44
C CYS A 275 3.90 -18.39 -6.49
N PRO A 276 4.30 -18.92 -5.31
CA PRO A 276 3.34 -19.48 -4.37
C PRO A 276 2.33 -18.44 -3.87
N ASP A 277 1.06 -18.85 -3.75
CA ASP A 277 -0.07 -17.95 -3.43
C ASP A 277 0.16 -17.04 -2.22
N TRP A 278 0.80 -17.52 -1.16
CA TRP A 278 1.05 -16.71 0.03
C TRP A 278 2.18 -15.69 -0.20
N VAL A 279 3.20 -16.00 -1.00
CA VAL A 279 4.29 -15.07 -1.35
C VAL A 279 3.71 -13.92 -2.16
N LEU A 280 2.86 -14.25 -3.15
CA LEU A 280 2.10 -13.26 -3.89
C LEU A 280 1.22 -12.41 -2.96
N LYS A 281 0.54 -13.02 -1.98
CA LYS A 281 -0.28 -12.31 -1.00
C LYS A 281 0.53 -11.43 -0.03
N SER A 282 1.73 -11.85 0.38
CA SER A 282 2.64 -11.06 1.22
C SER A 282 3.25 -9.90 0.45
N LEU A 283 3.63 -10.08 -0.83
CA LEU A 283 3.99 -8.98 -1.73
C LEU A 283 2.80 -8.02 -1.92
N ASN A 284 1.58 -8.57 -2.07
CA ASN A 284 0.34 -7.80 -2.04
C ASN A 284 0.04 -7.14 -0.67
N GLY A 285 0.79 -7.45 0.39
CA GLY A 285 0.73 -6.77 1.69
C GLY A 285 1.30 -5.34 1.62
N HIS A 286 2.33 -5.12 0.80
CA HIS A 286 2.82 -3.78 0.45
C HIS A 286 1.85 -2.98 -0.43
N PHE A 287 0.78 -3.63 -0.90
CA PHE A 287 -0.26 -3.04 -1.73
C PHE A 287 -1.54 -2.88 -0.92
N THR A 288 -1.56 -1.91 0.00
CA THR A 288 -2.67 -1.70 0.93
C THR A 288 -3.97 -1.41 0.17
N SER A 289 -4.85 -2.43 0.12
CA SER A 289 -6.01 -2.49 -0.77
C SER A 289 -7.31 -2.32 0.01
N PHE A 290 -7.81 -1.10 0.12
CA PHE A 290 -9.02 -0.84 0.89
C PHE A 290 -10.29 -1.25 0.12
N LEU A 291 -11.12 -2.07 0.78
CA LEU A 291 -12.52 -2.30 0.41
C LEU A 291 -12.77 -2.87 -1.01
N TRP A 292 -11.87 -3.75 -1.46
CA TRP A 292 -12.16 -4.83 -2.43
C TRP A 292 -12.47 -4.46 -3.88
N ARG A 293 -12.03 -3.30 -4.39
CA ARG A 293 -12.36 -2.91 -5.77
C ARG A 293 -11.18 -2.31 -6.52
N ARG A 294 -10.72 -3.07 -7.52
CA ARG A 294 -9.66 -2.78 -8.51
C ARG A 294 -8.83 -1.61 -8.08
N SER A 295 -9.30 -0.42 -8.45
CA SER A 295 -8.50 0.75 -8.34
C SER A 295 -8.04 1.03 -6.90
N LEU A 296 -8.77 0.79 -5.80
CA LEU A 296 -8.24 1.06 -4.44
C LEU A 296 -7.06 0.13 -4.07
N THR A 297 -5.82 0.64 -4.13
CA THR A 297 -4.59 -0.06 -3.75
C THR A 297 -3.42 0.94 -3.70
N VAL A 298 -2.79 1.19 -2.55
CA VAL A 298 -1.57 2.03 -2.50
C VAL A 298 -0.34 1.15 -2.32
N ASP A 299 0.71 1.42 -3.09
CA ASP A 299 2.03 0.80 -2.91
C ASP A 299 2.80 1.53 -1.79
N ASP A 300 3.37 0.78 -0.86
CA ASP A 300 4.19 1.31 0.24
C ASP A 300 5.38 2.17 -0.20
N VAL A 301 5.88 1.97 -1.43
CA VAL A 301 6.99 2.74 -2.02
C VAL A 301 6.52 4.16 -2.36
N ASP A 302 5.26 4.35 -2.77
CA ASP A 302 4.67 5.64 -3.17
C ASP A 302 4.32 6.57 -1.99
N LEU A 303 4.49 6.11 -0.74
CA LEU A 303 4.02 6.84 0.44
C LEU A 303 4.91 8.06 0.80
N PRO A 304 4.34 9.25 1.03
CA PRO A 304 5.08 10.50 1.21
C PRO A 304 5.97 10.49 2.48
N GLY A 305 7.17 11.08 2.35
CA GLY A 305 8.20 11.10 3.40
C GLY A 305 9.34 10.09 3.21
N GLY A 306 9.22 9.18 2.23
CA GLY A 306 10.28 8.21 1.86
C GLY A 306 10.61 8.16 0.36
N TYR A 307 10.06 9.09 -0.44
CA TYR A 307 10.23 9.14 -1.89
C TYR A 307 11.71 9.32 -2.29
N ASP A 308 12.18 8.46 -3.19
CA ASP A 308 13.48 8.58 -3.85
C ASP A 308 13.25 8.45 -5.36
N PRO A 309 13.65 9.42 -6.21
CA PRO A 309 13.42 9.32 -7.64
C PRO A 309 14.09 8.10 -8.29
N ARG A 310 15.03 7.44 -7.61
CA ARG A 310 15.66 6.18 -8.06
C ARG A 310 14.79 4.94 -7.84
N ASP A 311 13.74 5.04 -7.01
CA ASP A 311 12.74 3.98 -6.84
C ASP A 311 11.59 4.10 -7.84
N HIS A 312 11.32 5.32 -8.33
CA HIS A 312 10.22 5.63 -9.26
C HIS A 312 10.68 5.89 -10.71
N PHE A 313 11.96 5.66 -10.99
CA PHE A 313 12.60 5.97 -12.27
C PHE A 313 12.41 7.43 -12.73
N ASP A 314 12.27 8.37 -11.80
CA ASP A 314 12.00 9.79 -12.06
C ASP A 314 13.28 10.61 -12.26
N ASN A 315 13.11 11.85 -12.72
CA ASN A 315 14.17 12.86 -12.87
C ASN A 315 15.38 12.38 -13.72
N GLY A 316 15.16 11.44 -14.63
CA GLY A 316 16.20 10.88 -15.52
C GLY A 316 17.25 10.02 -14.80
N TYR A 317 16.99 9.51 -13.59
CA TYR A 317 17.93 8.64 -12.85
C TYR A 317 17.96 7.19 -13.41
N ILE A 318 17.93 7.01 -14.73
CA ILE A 318 17.71 5.68 -15.36
C ILE A 318 18.79 4.67 -14.96
N GLU A 319 20.07 5.04 -15.05
CA GLU A 319 21.20 4.14 -14.74
C GLU A 319 21.27 3.85 -13.23
N GLU A 320 21.06 4.88 -12.41
CA GLU A 320 21.12 4.78 -10.95
C GLU A 320 19.96 3.96 -10.38
N SER A 321 18.77 4.05 -10.98
CA SER A 321 17.58 3.26 -10.64
C SER A 321 17.79 1.78 -11.01
N TRP A 322 18.31 1.50 -12.21
CA TRP A 322 18.60 0.12 -12.63
C TRP A 322 19.68 -0.54 -11.76
N LYS A 323 20.69 0.21 -11.32
CA LYS A 323 21.66 -0.26 -10.32
C LYS A 323 20.95 -0.65 -9.01
N GLN A 324 20.05 0.19 -8.52
CA GLN A 324 19.30 -0.04 -7.28
C GLN A 324 18.35 -1.24 -7.38
N VAL A 325 17.75 -1.49 -8.56
CA VAL A 325 17.00 -2.71 -8.87
C VAL A 325 17.91 -3.94 -8.84
N ALA A 326 19.07 -3.91 -9.49
CA ALA A 326 20.02 -5.02 -9.52
C ALA A 326 20.55 -5.37 -8.11
N ASP A 327 20.92 -4.36 -7.33
CA ASP A 327 21.41 -4.53 -5.95
C ASP A 327 20.32 -5.17 -5.05
N ARG A 328 19.04 -4.82 -5.23
CA ARG A 328 17.89 -5.45 -4.54
C ARG A 328 17.64 -6.89 -4.96
N LEU A 329 17.64 -7.18 -6.27
CA LEU A 329 17.42 -8.53 -6.79
C LEU A 329 18.54 -9.49 -6.36
N ALA A 330 19.79 -9.02 -6.30
CA ALA A 330 20.92 -9.80 -5.80
C ALA A 330 20.79 -10.14 -4.30
N GLN A 331 20.31 -9.21 -3.48
CA GLN A 331 20.01 -9.46 -2.07
C GLN A 331 18.81 -10.41 -1.92
N PHE A 332 17.72 -10.20 -2.67
CA PHE A 332 16.55 -11.08 -2.69
C PHE A 332 16.91 -12.53 -3.08
N LYS A 333 17.87 -12.72 -4.00
CA LYS A 333 18.40 -14.05 -4.38
C LYS A 333 19.14 -14.78 -3.25
N THR A 334 19.44 -14.08 -2.16
CA THR A 334 20.09 -14.61 -0.96
C THR A 334 19.10 -14.74 0.19
N ASP A 335 18.24 -13.75 0.40
CA ASP A 335 17.27 -13.70 1.51
C ASP A 335 15.98 -14.48 1.23
N GLY A 336 15.51 -14.47 -0.03
CA GLY A 336 14.28 -15.11 -0.49
C GLY A 336 13.06 -14.68 0.32
N VAL A 337 12.34 -15.67 0.86
CA VAL A 337 11.16 -15.48 1.74
C VAL A 337 11.41 -14.60 2.96
N ARG A 338 12.66 -14.44 3.41
CA ARG A 338 13.01 -13.66 4.61
C ARG A 338 12.96 -12.15 4.40
N ASN A 339 12.90 -11.68 3.14
CA ASN A 339 12.94 -10.25 2.83
C ASN A 339 12.22 -9.93 1.52
N LEU A 340 10.89 -10.02 1.54
CA LEU A 340 10.04 -9.79 0.36
C LEU A 340 9.99 -8.30 -0.08
N ASP A 341 10.25 -7.34 0.83
CA ASP A 341 10.29 -5.88 0.54
C ASP A 341 11.35 -5.54 -0.52
N LEU A 342 12.48 -6.28 -0.56
CA LEU A 342 13.50 -6.15 -1.61
C LEU A 342 12.94 -6.43 -3.00
N PHE A 343 12.21 -7.55 -3.17
CA PHE A 343 11.62 -7.90 -4.45
C PHE A 343 10.46 -6.96 -4.80
N HIS A 344 9.61 -6.64 -3.82
CA HIS A 344 8.51 -5.69 -4.01
C HIS A 344 9.00 -4.36 -4.59
N ARG A 345 10.02 -3.75 -3.97
CA ARG A 345 10.63 -2.50 -4.46
C ARG A 345 11.30 -2.64 -5.82
N ALA A 346 11.92 -3.78 -6.11
CA ALA A 346 12.49 -4.04 -7.42
C ALA A 346 11.39 -4.14 -8.49
N ALA A 347 10.30 -4.85 -8.20
CA ALA A 347 9.16 -5.00 -9.10
C ALA A 347 8.43 -3.66 -9.35
N HIS A 348 8.22 -2.87 -8.30
CA HIS A 348 7.71 -1.50 -8.39
C HIS A 348 8.53 -0.66 -9.38
N ALA A 349 9.84 -0.54 -9.13
CA ALA A 349 10.74 0.26 -9.95
C ALA A 349 10.81 -0.24 -11.41
N ILE A 350 10.78 -1.56 -11.65
CA ILE A 350 10.70 -2.11 -13.01
C ILE A 350 9.41 -1.66 -13.71
N GLY A 351 8.27 -1.61 -13.01
CA GLY A 351 7.01 -1.08 -13.54
C GLY A 351 7.13 0.39 -13.93
N ASP A 352 7.63 1.21 -13.00
CA ASP A 352 7.82 2.65 -13.18
C ASP A 352 8.80 2.99 -14.30
N PHE A 353 9.86 2.20 -14.53
CA PHE A 353 10.72 2.37 -15.70
C PHE A 353 9.94 2.34 -17.02
N TYR A 354 9.04 1.37 -17.19
CA TYR A 354 8.25 1.25 -18.42
C TYR A 354 7.15 2.33 -18.51
N ALA A 355 6.62 2.79 -17.37
CA ALA A 355 5.57 3.82 -17.31
C ALA A 355 6.13 5.24 -17.53
N HIS A 356 7.22 5.60 -16.85
CA HIS A 356 7.69 7.00 -16.69
C HIS A 356 8.85 7.37 -17.62
N SER A 357 9.50 6.41 -18.26
CA SER A 357 10.60 6.67 -19.20
C SER A 357 10.14 6.80 -20.66
N SER A 358 11.04 7.39 -21.46
CA SER A 358 10.99 7.42 -22.92
C SER A 358 11.18 6.03 -23.57
N TYR A 359 11.50 4.97 -22.82
CA TYR A 359 11.79 3.66 -23.39
C TYR A 359 10.65 3.09 -24.24
N GLY A 360 9.38 3.26 -23.85
CA GLY A 360 8.25 2.80 -24.68
C GLY A 360 8.09 3.52 -26.03
N GLN A 361 8.79 4.64 -26.26
CA GLN A 361 8.85 5.33 -27.56
C GLN A 361 10.05 4.89 -28.42
N PHE A 362 11.16 4.46 -27.80
CA PHE A 362 12.42 4.14 -28.51
C PHE A 362 12.79 2.65 -28.52
N GLY A 363 12.24 1.83 -27.63
CA GLY A 363 12.54 0.40 -27.53
C GLY A 363 12.00 -0.41 -28.71
N ALA A 364 12.70 -1.49 -29.05
CA ALA A 364 12.38 -2.32 -30.21
C ALA A 364 11.04 -3.04 -30.02
N VAL A 365 10.08 -2.80 -30.91
CA VAL A 365 8.82 -3.58 -30.96
C VAL A 365 8.98 -4.75 -31.93
N ARG A 366 8.87 -5.98 -31.42
CA ARG A 366 8.95 -7.23 -32.20
C ARG A 366 7.68 -8.05 -31.96
N ASN A 367 7.01 -8.49 -33.03
CA ASN A 367 5.74 -9.24 -32.95
C ASN A 367 4.67 -8.57 -32.05
N GLY A 368 4.57 -7.24 -32.12
CA GLY A 368 3.63 -6.44 -31.31
C GLY A 368 4.03 -6.27 -29.84
N LYS A 369 5.19 -6.77 -29.41
CA LYS A 369 5.70 -6.66 -28.03
C LYS A 369 6.95 -5.81 -27.96
N LEU A 370 7.04 -4.95 -26.95
CA LEU A 370 8.24 -4.17 -26.66
C LEU A 370 9.32 -5.09 -26.07
N ALA A 371 10.54 -4.99 -26.60
CA ALA A 371 11.70 -5.72 -26.07
C ALA A 371 11.90 -5.40 -24.59
N LEU A 372 12.38 -6.38 -23.82
CA LEU A 372 12.80 -6.11 -22.45
C LEU A 372 14.07 -5.26 -22.47
N TYR A 373 14.13 -4.26 -21.60
CA TYR A 373 15.31 -3.44 -21.45
C TYR A 373 16.39 -4.22 -20.69
N ASP A 374 17.57 -4.32 -21.28
CA ASP A 374 18.76 -4.89 -20.65
C ASP A 374 19.63 -3.74 -20.12
N PRO A 375 19.74 -3.53 -18.78
CA PRO A 375 20.60 -2.48 -18.23
C PRO A 375 22.10 -2.76 -18.42
N GLY A 376 22.51 -4.02 -18.65
CA GLY A 376 23.88 -4.39 -18.99
C GLY A 376 24.22 -4.18 -20.47
N ASN A 377 23.22 -4.15 -21.35
CA ASN A 377 23.38 -3.84 -22.77
C ASN A 377 22.20 -3.02 -23.34
N PRO A 378 22.06 -1.73 -22.95
CA PRO A 378 20.91 -0.90 -23.34
C PRO A 378 20.68 -0.85 -24.86
N ALA A 379 21.76 -0.79 -25.63
CA ALA A 379 21.76 -0.71 -27.09
C ALA A 379 21.14 -1.94 -27.77
N ALA A 380 21.19 -3.14 -27.17
CA ALA A 380 20.56 -4.33 -27.75
C ALA A 380 19.02 -4.23 -27.84
N SER A 381 18.43 -3.37 -27.00
CA SER A 381 16.99 -3.16 -26.88
C SER A 381 16.47 -1.94 -27.65
N LEU A 382 17.37 -1.10 -28.20
CA LEU A 382 17.08 0.15 -28.90
C LEU A 382 17.44 0.03 -30.40
N PRO A 383 16.50 0.11 -31.35
CA PRO A 383 16.81 0.05 -32.78
C PRO A 383 17.66 1.23 -33.28
N GLN A 384 17.54 2.37 -32.60
CA GLN A 384 18.26 3.61 -32.88
C GLN A 384 18.51 4.35 -31.55
N ALA A 385 19.53 5.21 -31.52
CA ALA A 385 19.80 6.04 -30.36
C ALA A 385 18.67 7.08 -30.15
N PRO A 386 18.19 7.31 -28.92
CA PRO A 386 17.16 8.31 -28.63
C PRO A 386 17.54 9.73 -29.13
N GLU A 387 16.61 10.41 -29.78
CA GLU A 387 16.80 11.74 -30.36
C GLU A 387 15.62 12.66 -30.06
N TYR A 388 15.93 13.84 -29.53
CA TYR A 388 14.96 14.78 -28.97
C TYR A 388 14.92 16.14 -29.69
N GLY A 389 15.77 16.32 -30.72
CA GLY A 389 15.86 17.54 -31.50
C GLY A 389 14.62 17.88 -32.33
N ALA A 390 14.65 19.09 -32.90
CA ALA A 390 13.58 19.61 -33.74
C ALA A 390 13.27 18.67 -34.92
N GLY A 391 11.99 18.33 -35.09
CA GLY A 391 11.48 17.43 -36.11
C GLY A 391 11.42 15.95 -35.71
N SER A 392 11.95 15.53 -34.54
CA SER A 392 11.93 14.13 -34.13
C SER A 392 10.53 13.65 -33.69
N ASP A 393 10.38 12.33 -33.48
CA ASP A 393 9.16 11.75 -32.91
C ASP A 393 8.96 12.06 -31.42
N PHE A 394 10.02 12.51 -30.73
CA PHE A 394 10.01 12.96 -29.34
C PHE A 394 10.67 14.36 -29.25
N ASP A 395 10.17 15.28 -30.05
CA ASP A 395 10.72 16.63 -30.20
C ASP A 395 10.47 17.49 -28.95
N ILE A 396 11.54 17.84 -28.23
CA ILE A 396 11.50 18.75 -27.08
C ILE A 396 11.89 20.19 -27.42
N VAL A 397 12.12 20.50 -28.70
CA VAL A 397 12.81 21.72 -29.16
C VAL A 397 11.93 22.64 -29.98
N SER A 398 11.19 22.13 -30.97
CA SER A 398 10.49 22.96 -31.96
C SER A 398 9.14 23.51 -31.48
N GLY A 399 8.67 23.09 -30.31
CA GLY A 399 7.33 23.40 -29.80
C GLY A 399 6.20 22.55 -30.41
N LYS A 400 6.50 21.58 -31.30
CA LYS A 400 5.59 20.51 -31.76
C LYS A 400 4.85 19.88 -30.57
N PHE A 401 5.60 19.61 -29.51
CA PHE A 401 5.10 19.26 -28.18
C PHE A 401 5.56 20.37 -27.22
N LYS A 402 4.62 20.96 -26.46
CA LYS A 402 4.91 22.04 -25.49
C LYS A 402 5.42 21.48 -24.16
N PHE A 403 6.49 20.69 -24.20
CA PHE A 403 7.16 20.22 -22.99
C PHE A 403 7.63 21.41 -22.16
N THR A 404 7.44 21.34 -20.84
CA THR A 404 7.90 22.39 -19.92
C THR A 404 9.29 22.03 -19.37
N THR A 405 9.96 22.99 -18.74
CA THR A 405 11.17 22.81 -17.92
C THR A 405 10.93 23.32 -16.50
N ASN A 406 11.78 22.92 -15.55
CA ASN A 406 11.84 23.57 -14.25
C ASN A 406 12.78 24.77 -14.32
N ASP A 407 12.21 25.95 -14.50
CA ASP A 407 12.95 27.20 -14.67
C ASP A 407 13.76 27.58 -13.43
N ASP A 408 13.46 27.09 -12.21
CA ASP A 408 14.27 27.35 -11.01
C ASP A 408 15.60 26.58 -11.00
N LEU A 409 15.65 25.44 -11.70
CA LEU A 409 16.84 24.57 -11.78
C LEU A 409 17.59 24.70 -13.11
N TRP A 410 16.85 24.87 -14.20
CA TRP A 410 17.37 24.94 -15.56
C TRP A 410 17.20 26.34 -16.14
N LYS A 411 18.29 26.89 -16.70
CA LYS A 411 18.33 28.22 -17.32
C LYS A 411 18.80 28.20 -18.77
N GLY A 412 18.99 27.01 -19.35
CA GLY A 412 19.39 26.82 -20.75
C GLY A 412 18.19 26.75 -21.69
N SER A 413 18.49 26.68 -22.98
CA SER A 413 17.51 26.54 -24.05
C SER A 413 17.01 25.08 -24.20
N PRO A 414 15.85 24.86 -24.84
CA PRO A 414 15.40 23.52 -25.24
C PRO A 414 16.39 22.79 -26.15
N GLN A 415 17.14 23.53 -26.99
CA GLN A 415 18.20 22.99 -27.84
C GLN A 415 19.35 22.39 -27.01
N GLU A 416 19.77 23.09 -25.96
CA GLU A 416 20.79 22.60 -25.01
C GLU A 416 20.28 21.40 -24.20
N ALA A 417 18.99 21.39 -23.83
CA ALA A 417 18.35 20.24 -23.19
C ALA A 417 18.38 18.99 -24.11
N ALA A 418 17.99 19.13 -25.39
CA ALA A 418 18.03 18.04 -26.34
C ALA A 418 19.45 17.53 -26.59
N ALA A 419 20.44 18.44 -26.66
CA ALA A 419 21.84 18.07 -26.80
C ALA A 419 22.39 17.32 -25.56
N LEU A 420 22.00 17.72 -24.35
CA LEU A 420 22.41 17.09 -23.09
C LEU A 420 21.95 15.63 -22.98
N TRP A 421 20.71 15.34 -23.41
CA TRP A 421 20.09 14.02 -23.29
C TRP A 421 20.19 13.17 -24.57
N LYS A 422 20.79 13.68 -25.63
CA LYS A 422 20.96 12.97 -26.91
C LYS A 422 21.60 11.59 -26.72
N GLY A 423 20.99 10.57 -27.31
CA GLY A 423 21.41 9.17 -27.23
C GLY A 423 21.11 8.49 -25.89
N LYS A 424 20.51 9.18 -24.92
CA LYS A 424 20.14 8.64 -23.60
C LYS A 424 18.63 8.46 -23.48
N LEU A 425 18.20 7.45 -22.73
CA LEU A 425 16.82 7.40 -22.26
C LEU A 425 16.61 8.47 -21.18
N ILE A 426 15.48 9.17 -21.27
CA ILE A 426 15.01 10.11 -20.25
C ILE A 426 13.77 9.59 -19.54
N SER A 427 13.46 10.16 -18.39
CA SER A 427 12.19 10.03 -17.69
C SER A 427 11.70 11.38 -17.17
N GLY A 428 10.46 11.43 -16.71
CA GLY A 428 9.81 12.66 -16.30
C GLY A 428 10.45 13.26 -15.05
N ARG A 429 10.58 14.57 -14.97
CA ARG A 429 10.86 15.23 -13.70
C ARG A 429 9.62 15.23 -12.82
N TYR A 430 9.83 15.00 -11.52
CA TYR A 430 8.79 14.95 -10.50
C TYR A 430 9.34 15.38 -9.13
N ALA A 431 8.51 16.07 -8.33
CA ALA A 431 8.83 16.55 -6.99
C ALA A 431 10.04 17.51 -6.90
N GLN A 432 10.37 18.18 -8.01
CA GLN A 432 11.36 19.25 -8.00
C GLN A 432 10.76 20.52 -7.40
N LYS A 433 11.52 21.18 -6.52
CA LYS A 433 11.12 22.47 -5.93
C LYS A 433 10.88 23.51 -7.02
N GLY A 434 9.80 24.27 -6.89
CA GLY A 434 9.40 25.34 -7.82
C GLY A 434 8.50 24.90 -8.98
N ASP A 435 8.44 23.59 -9.28
CA ASP A 435 7.84 23.09 -10.51
C ASP A 435 6.55 22.28 -10.31
N SER A 436 6.24 21.91 -9.06
CA SER A 436 5.12 21.07 -8.66
C SER A 436 3.78 21.47 -9.29
N LYS A 437 3.17 20.58 -10.09
CA LYS A 437 1.88 20.84 -10.77
C LYS A 437 0.68 20.43 -9.91
N LYS A 438 0.90 19.80 -8.75
CA LYS A 438 -0.13 19.35 -7.80
C LYS A 438 0.31 19.58 -6.35
N ILE A 439 -0.67 19.68 -5.44
CA ILE A 439 -0.46 19.83 -3.99
C ILE A 439 0.38 18.67 -3.41
N VAL A 440 0.20 17.44 -3.90
CA VAL A 440 0.93 16.23 -3.47
C VAL A 440 2.42 16.32 -3.79
N GLU A 441 2.72 16.77 -5.00
CA GLU A 441 4.09 16.95 -5.47
C GLU A 441 4.81 18.05 -4.67
N ALA A 442 4.09 19.09 -4.24
CA ALA A 442 4.62 20.18 -3.42
C ALA A 442 4.95 19.78 -1.96
N ILE A 443 4.47 18.63 -1.49
CA ILE A 443 4.80 18.06 -0.16
C ILE A 443 5.68 16.80 -0.25
N THR A 444 6.15 16.46 -1.46
CA THR A 444 7.07 15.36 -1.71
C THR A 444 8.50 15.92 -1.77
N PHE A 445 9.45 15.28 -1.09
CA PHE A 445 10.82 15.79 -0.95
C PHE A 445 11.85 14.81 -1.53
N ILE A 446 12.61 15.27 -2.53
CA ILE A 446 13.76 14.52 -3.07
C ILE A 446 14.88 14.46 -2.00
N PRO A 447 15.56 13.32 -1.82
CA PRO A 447 16.64 13.17 -0.84
C PRO A 447 17.72 14.26 -0.96
N ALA A 448 18.15 14.79 0.19
CA ALA A 448 19.08 15.92 0.26
C ALA A 448 20.46 15.62 -0.36
N ALA A 449 20.85 14.34 -0.49
CA ALA A 449 22.05 13.93 -1.20
C ALA A 449 21.95 14.18 -2.71
N LEU A 450 20.78 13.90 -3.31
CA LEU A 450 20.53 14.10 -4.74
C LEU A 450 20.38 15.59 -5.06
N THR A 451 19.61 16.35 -4.26
CA THR A 451 19.39 17.78 -4.54
C THR A 451 20.64 18.66 -4.36
N LYS A 452 21.65 18.17 -3.63
CA LYS A 452 22.98 18.81 -3.50
C LYS A 452 23.96 18.42 -4.59
N ASP A 453 23.66 17.40 -5.40
CA ASP A 453 24.53 16.99 -6.50
C ASP A 453 24.55 18.03 -7.62
N LYS A 454 25.72 18.25 -8.24
CA LYS A 454 25.89 19.26 -9.30
C LYS A 454 25.07 18.95 -10.55
N SER A 455 24.85 17.68 -10.87
CA SER A 455 24.04 17.24 -12.01
C SER A 455 22.54 17.47 -11.81
N PHE A 456 22.08 17.61 -10.55
CA PHE A 456 20.65 17.72 -10.26
C PHE A 456 19.98 18.92 -10.94
N ARG A 457 20.69 20.05 -11.06
CA ARG A 457 20.20 21.23 -11.80
C ARG A 457 19.92 20.93 -13.27
N LEU A 458 20.74 20.09 -13.89
CA LEU A 458 20.57 19.68 -15.28
C LEU A 458 19.29 18.85 -15.48
N ARG A 459 18.83 18.14 -14.45
CA ARG A 459 17.58 17.36 -14.46
C ARG A 459 16.32 18.25 -14.45
N GLY A 460 16.46 19.57 -14.26
CA GLY A 460 15.38 20.54 -14.52
C GLY A 460 15.04 20.72 -16.00
N SER A 461 15.93 20.29 -16.92
CA SER A 461 15.73 20.35 -18.37
C SER A 461 14.84 19.23 -18.94
N LEU A 462 14.53 18.22 -18.14
CA LEU A 462 13.72 17.07 -18.54
C LEU A 462 12.23 17.45 -18.63
N PRO A 463 11.42 16.83 -19.51
CA PRO A 463 9.95 16.97 -19.51
C PRO A 463 9.31 16.64 -18.17
N HIS A 464 8.15 17.21 -17.87
CA HIS A 464 7.44 16.92 -16.63
C HIS A 464 6.83 15.51 -16.66
N HIS A 465 6.73 14.83 -15.51
CA HIS A 465 6.07 13.52 -15.36
C HIS A 465 4.79 13.38 -16.20
N ASN A 466 3.77 14.19 -15.88
CA ASN A 466 2.47 14.22 -16.57
C ASN A 466 2.54 14.47 -18.10
N GLU A 467 3.67 14.94 -18.64
CA GLU A 467 3.84 15.19 -20.08
C GLU A 467 4.27 13.92 -20.84
N ILE A 468 5.00 13.00 -20.20
CA ILE A 468 5.57 11.82 -20.89
C ILE A 468 5.11 10.47 -20.31
N ALA A 469 4.70 10.43 -19.04
CA ALA A 469 4.32 9.20 -18.35
C ALA A 469 3.07 8.56 -18.99
N VAL A 470 3.05 7.22 -19.02
CA VAL A 470 1.94 6.39 -19.49
C VAL A 470 1.61 5.38 -18.39
N ASP A 471 0.93 5.87 -17.36
CA ASP A 471 0.77 5.23 -16.06
C ASP A 471 -0.68 4.77 -15.75
N GLU A 472 -1.58 4.86 -16.73
CA GLU A 472 -2.99 4.47 -16.61
C GLU A 472 -3.55 3.89 -17.93
N ASP A 473 -4.56 3.03 -17.86
CA ASP A 473 -5.11 2.34 -19.03
C ASP A 473 -6.02 3.21 -19.92
N GLN A 474 -6.42 4.37 -19.41
CA GLN A 474 -7.15 5.40 -20.14
C GLN A 474 -6.62 6.78 -19.74
N GLY A 475 -6.00 7.47 -20.70
CA GLY A 475 -5.42 8.79 -20.49
C GLY A 475 -4.99 9.43 -21.80
N SER A 476 -4.28 10.55 -21.69
CA SER A 476 -3.58 11.22 -22.79
C SER A 476 -2.58 12.18 -22.18
N ASN A 477 -1.40 12.30 -22.80
CA ASN A 477 -0.37 13.26 -22.40
C ASN A 477 0.01 14.11 -23.62
N ILE A 478 1.08 14.92 -23.53
CA ILE A 478 1.41 15.81 -24.66
C ILE A 478 2.02 15.07 -25.85
N LEU A 479 2.57 13.88 -25.62
CA LEU A 479 3.20 13.02 -26.63
C LEU A 479 2.20 12.07 -27.31
N TYR A 480 1.09 11.74 -26.64
CA TYR A 480 0.11 10.76 -27.10
C TYR A 480 -1.35 11.22 -26.90
N ASP A 481 -2.11 11.24 -27.99
CA ASP A 481 -3.58 11.25 -27.93
C ASP A 481 -4.13 9.99 -27.24
N LYS A 482 -5.43 9.96 -26.94
CA LYS A 482 -6.08 8.87 -26.21
C LYS A 482 -5.89 7.48 -26.84
N GLY A 483 -5.88 7.39 -28.18
CA GLY A 483 -5.71 6.12 -28.88
C GLY A 483 -4.27 5.63 -28.80
N LYS A 484 -3.31 6.52 -29.11
CA LYS A 484 -1.87 6.19 -29.04
C LYS A 484 -1.42 5.95 -27.59
N PHE A 485 -2.00 6.65 -26.61
CA PHE A 485 -1.73 6.48 -25.18
C PHE A 485 -2.19 5.11 -24.69
N ALA A 486 -3.41 4.68 -25.03
CA ALA A 486 -3.90 3.35 -24.68
C ALA A 486 -3.06 2.22 -25.31
N ALA A 487 -2.63 2.38 -26.57
CA ALA A 487 -1.74 1.43 -27.24
C ALA A 487 -0.36 1.37 -26.56
N GLN A 488 0.22 2.53 -26.22
CA GLN A 488 1.48 2.64 -25.46
C GLN A 488 1.35 2.01 -24.06
N TYR A 489 0.24 2.20 -23.37
CA TYR A 489 -0.01 1.59 -22.06
C TYR A 489 0.03 0.07 -22.13
N GLN A 490 -0.72 -0.56 -23.05
CA GLN A 490 -0.73 -2.02 -23.18
C GLN A 490 0.66 -2.57 -23.52
N LEU A 491 1.39 -1.89 -24.41
CA LEU A 491 2.74 -2.25 -24.82
C LEU A 491 3.75 -2.18 -23.66
N ARG A 492 3.70 -1.11 -22.85
CA ARG A 492 4.54 -0.91 -21.67
C ARG A 492 4.19 -1.88 -20.54
N LYS A 493 2.90 -2.13 -20.32
CA LYS A 493 2.39 -3.07 -19.32
C LYS A 493 2.84 -4.51 -19.60
N ASP A 494 2.70 -5.01 -20.84
CA ASP A 494 3.19 -6.35 -21.21
C ASP A 494 4.71 -6.48 -21.04
N ALA A 495 5.48 -5.42 -21.30
CA ALA A 495 6.92 -5.41 -21.03
C ALA A 495 7.25 -5.43 -19.53
N ALA A 496 6.56 -4.63 -18.70
CA ALA A 496 6.71 -4.65 -17.26
C ALA A 496 6.36 -6.01 -16.64
N VAL A 497 5.22 -6.60 -17.02
CA VAL A 497 4.77 -7.93 -16.59
C VAL A 497 5.82 -8.99 -16.90
N ARG A 498 6.34 -9.01 -18.14
CA ARG A 498 7.38 -9.97 -18.55
C ARG A 498 8.71 -9.74 -17.83
N HIS A 499 9.12 -8.49 -17.63
CA HIS A 499 10.38 -8.19 -16.94
C HIS A 499 10.31 -8.59 -15.45
N ILE A 500 9.22 -8.28 -14.75
CA ILE A 500 9.03 -8.64 -13.33
C ILE A 500 8.95 -10.16 -13.17
N ARG A 501 8.28 -10.87 -14.10
CA ARG A 501 8.27 -12.34 -14.11
C ARG A 501 9.67 -12.91 -14.27
N GLN A 502 10.45 -12.42 -15.23
CA GLN A 502 11.83 -12.86 -15.45
C GLN A 502 12.69 -12.58 -14.20
N ALA A 503 12.62 -11.35 -13.67
CA ALA A 503 13.34 -10.96 -12.46
C ALA A 503 12.98 -11.81 -11.24
N PHE A 504 11.72 -12.24 -11.10
CA PHE A 504 11.33 -13.19 -10.05
C PHE A 504 11.94 -14.56 -10.30
N VAL A 505 11.74 -15.16 -11.49
CA VAL A 505 12.22 -16.52 -11.79
C VAL A 505 13.74 -16.66 -11.70
N GLU A 506 14.50 -15.63 -12.07
CA GLU A 506 15.98 -15.66 -12.01
C GLU A 506 16.56 -15.49 -10.59
N ASN A 507 15.78 -14.97 -9.65
CA ASN A 507 16.24 -14.62 -8.30
C ASN A 507 15.50 -15.40 -7.20
N TRP A 508 14.30 -15.94 -7.46
CA TRP A 508 13.58 -16.82 -6.57
C TRP A 508 14.27 -18.17 -6.46
N LYS A 509 14.70 -18.52 -5.25
CA LYS A 509 15.09 -19.88 -4.89
C LYS A 509 13.99 -20.44 -4.01
N GLN A 510 13.39 -21.55 -4.42
CA GLN A 510 12.60 -22.36 -3.49
C GLN A 510 13.52 -22.85 -2.36
N PRO A 511 13.11 -22.74 -1.08
CA PRO A 511 13.89 -23.20 0.06
C PRO A 511 13.99 -24.74 0.14
#